data_AF-X6HG77-F1
#
_entry.id   AF-X6HG77-F1
#
_cell.length_a   1.000
_cell.length_b   1.000
_cell.length_c   1.000
_cell.angle_alpha   90.00
_cell.angle_beta   90.00
_cell.angle_gamma   90.00
#
_symmetry.space_group_name_H-M   'P 1'
#
loop_
_entity.id
_entity.type
_entity.pdbx_description
1 polymer ?
#
loop_
_entity_poly.entity_id
_entity_poly.type
_entity_poly.pdbx_seq_one_letter_code
_entity_poly.pdbx_strand_id
1 'polypeptide(L)'
;MAEATADQRQEGWRHAFDVRGNEDGMSRASTRVAVINFLSRDAPAIRFDKASVTDVARVLHGLERSLRHWTWEDKPRTPKSQVARWDVENEYHVQNLLWALLAPIFSDLDDEEWLKSLGQHHPRGDLAIPSLRTIVEAKFLRVGSGQFSKVIQEVAADATTYLGDGSGYDHLIAVVWDDLARTEEHAELRRGLLALRGINDAIILSRPSFMRRIPLALKKKLDGEAEEKVEET
;
A
#
# COMPACT_ATOMS: atom_id res chain seq x y z
N MET A 1 -27.93 -11.92 -10.26
CA MET A 1 -27.59 -12.22 -11.66
C MET A 1 -26.51 -13.29 -11.65
N ALA A 2 -26.69 -14.38 -12.38
CA ALA A 2 -25.69 -15.45 -12.44
C ALA A 2 -24.42 -14.95 -13.14
N GLU A 3 -23.25 -15.25 -12.58
CA GLU A 3 -21.96 -14.88 -13.14
C GLU A 3 -21.68 -15.71 -14.40
N ALA A 4 -21.20 -15.07 -15.46
CA ALA A 4 -20.93 -15.74 -16.73
C ALA A 4 -19.78 -16.75 -16.58
N THR A 5 -19.99 -17.97 -17.06
CA THR A 5 -18.97 -19.03 -17.10
C THR A 5 -17.78 -18.63 -17.97
N ALA A 6 -16.62 -19.29 -17.81
CA ALA A 6 -15.43 -19.01 -18.61
C ALA A 6 -15.67 -19.17 -20.12
N ASP A 7 -16.46 -20.18 -20.50
CA ASP A 7 -16.82 -20.44 -21.89
C ASP A 7 -17.75 -19.35 -22.46
N GLN A 8 -18.74 -18.90 -21.68
CA GLN A 8 -19.61 -17.79 -22.06
C GLN A 8 -18.84 -16.47 -22.23
N ARG A 9 -17.80 -16.26 -21.41
CA ARG A 9 -16.89 -15.12 -21.56
C ARG A 9 -16.06 -15.24 -22.83
N GLN A 10 -15.48 -16.41 -23.10
CA GLN A 10 -14.70 -16.67 -24.32
C GLN A 10 -15.54 -16.53 -25.60
N GLU A 11 -16.79 -16.96 -25.57
CA GLU A 11 -17.72 -16.81 -26.68
C GLU A 11 -18.14 -15.34 -26.86
N GLY A 12 -18.38 -14.61 -25.77
CA GLY A 12 -18.57 -13.16 -25.79
C GLY A 12 -17.38 -12.40 -26.40
N TRP A 13 -16.15 -12.80 -26.06
CA TRP A 13 -14.92 -12.27 -26.68
C TRP A 13 -14.89 -12.51 -28.19
N ARG A 14 -15.24 -13.72 -28.63
CA ARG A 14 -15.29 -14.04 -30.06
C ARG A 14 -16.30 -13.15 -30.79
N HIS A 15 -17.50 -12.96 -30.22
CA HIS A 15 -18.51 -12.09 -30.82
C HIS A 15 -18.11 -10.61 -30.85
N ALA A 16 -17.43 -10.10 -29.83
CA ALA A 16 -16.93 -8.73 -29.79
C ALA A 16 -15.84 -8.45 -30.84
N PHE A 17 -14.97 -9.43 -31.10
CA PHE A 17 -13.89 -9.28 -32.09
C PHE A 17 -14.31 -9.62 -33.52
N ASP A 18 -15.34 -10.46 -33.66
CA ASP A 18 -15.93 -10.89 -34.94
C ASP A 18 -17.15 -10.04 -35.34
N VAL A 19 -17.34 -8.85 -34.75
CA VAL A 19 -18.23 -7.81 -35.30
C VAL A 19 -17.72 -7.44 -36.69
N ARG A 20 -18.25 -8.14 -37.69
CA ARG A 20 -18.11 -7.85 -39.12
C ARG A 20 -19.30 -7.01 -39.53
N GLY A 21 -19.14 -5.70 -39.39
CA GLY A 21 -20.02 -4.71 -39.99
C GLY A 21 -19.37 -4.13 -41.25
N ASN A 22 -20.20 -3.75 -42.22
CA ASN A 22 -19.81 -3.08 -43.48
C ASN A 22 -19.25 -1.65 -43.27
N GLU A 23 -18.90 -1.29 -42.03
CA GLU A 23 -18.55 0.07 -41.62
C GLU A 23 -17.04 0.29 -41.58
N ASP A 24 -16.66 1.55 -41.74
CA ASP A 24 -15.28 2.02 -41.80
C ASP A 24 -14.42 1.54 -40.62
N GLY A 25 -13.10 1.53 -40.83
CA GLY A 25 -12.15 1.05 -39.82
C GLY A 25 -12.24 1.79 -38.47
N MET A 26 -12.77 3.01 -38.47
CA MET A 26 -12.93 3.85 -37.29
C MET A 26 -14.07 3.37 -36.38
N SER A 27 -15.24 3.08 -36.95
CA SER A 27 -16.42 2.58 -36.21
C SER A 27 -16.15 1.21 -35.60
N ARG A 28 -15.35 0.38 -36.29
CA ARG A 28 -14.87 -0.89 -35.74
C ARG A 28 -13.88 -0.69 -34.58
N ALA A 29 -12.96 0.26 -34.69
CA ALA A 29 -11.99 0.54 -33.63
C ALA A 29 -12.68 1.11 -32.38
N SER A 30 -13.62 2.04 -32.53
CA SER A 30 -14.36 2.64 -31.42
C SER A 30 -15.22 1.61 -30.68
N THR A 31 -15.89 0.70 -31.41
CA THR A 31 -16.67 -0.40 -30.83
C THR A 31 -15.79 -1.35 -30.01
N ARG A 32 -14.62 -1.73 -30.54
CA ARG A 32 -13.66 -2.60 -29.82
C ARG A 32 -13.15 -1.94 -28.55
N VAL A 33 -12.80 -0.65 -28.59
CA VAL A 33 -12.38 0.11 -27.42
C VAL A 33 -13.51 0.22 -26.39
N ALA A 34 -14.74 0.47 -26.83
CA ALA A 34 -15.90 0.53 -25.94
C ALA A 34 -16.15 -0.80 -25.22
N VAL A 35 -16.03 -1.94 -25.93
CA VAL A 35 -16.17 -3.27 -25.35
C VAL A 35 -15.02 -3.58 -24.37
N ILE A 36 -13.77 -3.27 -24.72
CA ILE A 36 -12.62 -3.45 -23.81
C ILE A 36 -12.82 -2.61 -22.54
N ASN A 37 -13.24 -1.35 -22.67
CA ASN A 37 -13.51 -0.48 -21.53
C ASN A 37 -14.67 -0.99 -20.68
N PHE A 38 -15.73 -1.52 -21.29
CA PHE A 38 -16.84 -2.11 -20.57
C PHE A 38 -16.40 -3.35 -19.78
N LEU A 39 -15.67 -4.27 -20.41
CA LEU A 39 -15.18 -5.50 -19.78
C LEU A 39 -14.12 -5.23 -18.69
N SER A 40 -13.33 -4.16 -18.84
CA SER A 40 -12.33 -3.76 -17.86
C SER A 40 -12.92 -3.12 -16.60
N ARG A 41 -14.20 -2.70 -16.62
CA ARG A 41 -14.85 -2.08 -15.45
C ARG A 41 -15.18 -3.08 -14.33
N ASP A 42 -15.43 -4.34 -14.69
CA ASP A 42 -15.85 -5.40 -13.76
C ASP A 42 -14.74 -6.43 -13.49
N ALA A 43 -13.54 -6.22 -14.03
CA ALA A 43 -12.41 -7.12 -13.77
C ALA A 43 -11.93 -6.96 -12.32
N PRO A 44 -11.75 -8.05 -11.56
CA PRO A 44 -11.16 -7.99 -10.22
C PRO A 44 -9.76 -7.39 -10.31
N ALA A 45 -9.38 -6.60 -9.30
CA ALA A 45 -8.13 -5.83 -9.28
C ALA A 45 -6.85 -6.70 -9.39
N ILE A 46 -6.97 -8.01 -9.15
CA ILE A 46 -5.88 -8.97 -9.18
C ILE A 46 -6.30 -10.19 -9.98
N ARG A 47 -5.45 -10.58 -10.93
CA ARG A 47 -5.47 -11.88 -11.57
C ARG A 47 -4.42 -12.77 -10.89
N PHE A 48 -4.87 -13.73 -10.08
CA PHE A 48 -3.99 -14.62 -9.31
C PHE A 48 -3.01 -15.46 -10.16
N ASP A 49 -3.25 -15.59 -11.47
CA ASP A 49 -2.41 -16.36 -12.39
C ASP A 49 -1.25 -15.55 -13.02
N LYS A 50 -1.29 -14.21 -12.95
CA LYS A 50 -0.31 -13.30 -13.60
C LYS A 50 -0.18 -11.97 -12.86
N ALA A 51 0.04 -12.00 -11.55
CA ALA A 51 0.29 -10.77 -10.82
C ALA A 51 1.58 -10.08 -11.32
N SER A 52 1.57 -8.76 -11.33
CA SER A 52 2.66 -7.88 -11.73
C SER A 52 2.92 -6.82 -10.66
N VAL A 53 4.04 -6.12 -10.74
CA VAL A 53 4.36 -4.98 -9.86
C VAL A 53 3.24 -3.92 -9.87
N THR A 54 2.61 -3.70 -11.02
CA THR A 54 1.48 -2.78 -11.14
C THR A 54 0.25 -3.28 -10.37
N ASP A 55 0.03 -4.59 -10.29
CA ASP A 55 -1.07 -5.15 -9.49
C ASP A 55 -0.80 -4.96 -7.99
N VAL A 56 0.45 -5.13 -7.54
CA VAL A 56 0.86 -4.81 -6.15
C VAL A 56 0.54 -3.35 -5.84
N ALA A 57 0.97 -2.42 -6.70
CA ALA A 57 0.69 -1.00 -6.53
C ALA A 57 -0.82 -0.71 -6.47
N ARG A 58 -1.64 -1.34 -7.34
CA ARG A 58 -3.10 -1.18 -7.31
C ARG A 58 -3.74 -1.67 -6.01
N VAL A 59 -3.25 -2.78 -5.46
CA VAL A 59 -3.69 -3.28 -4.14
C VAL A 59 -3.36 -2.28 -3.05
N LEU A 60 -2.13 -1.76 -3.05
CA LEU A 60 -1.66 -0.80 -2.06
C LEU A 60 -2.41 0.54 -2.13
N HIS A 61 -2.71 1.06 -3.33
CA HIS A 61 -3.59 2.24 -3.48
C HIS A 61 -5.01 1.99 -2.93
N GLY A 62 -5.48 0.74 -2.94
CA GLY A 62 -6.74 0.34 -2.32
C GLY A 62 -6.77 0.46 -0.79
N LEU A 63 -5.61 0.66 -0.14
CA LEU A 63 -5.50 0.76 1.31
C LEU A 63 -6.23 1.99 1.85
N GLU A 64 -6.21 3.13 1.15
CA GLU A 64 -6.97 4.33 1.55
C GLU A 64 -8.48 4.04 1.71
N ARG A 65 -9.05 3.24 0.80
CA ARG A 65 -10.45 2.82 0.89
C ARG A 65 -10.67 1.89 2.07
N SER A 66 -9.74 0.97 2.31
CA SER A 66 -9.82 0.00 3.41
C SER A 66 -9.75 0.70 4.77
N LEU A 67 -8.98 1.79 4.88
CA LEU A 67 -8.88 2.60 6.10
C LEU A 67 -10.21 3.26 6.52
N ARG A 68 -11.23 3.32 5.64
CA ARG A 68 -12.58 3.79 6.02
C ARG A 68 -13.28 2.90 7.04
N HIS A 69 -12.93 1.62 7.08
CA HIS A 69 -13.45 0.64 8.04
C HIS A 69 -12.43 0.29 9.12
N TRP A 70 -11.38 1.09 9.25
CA TRP A 70 -10.35 0.85 10.24
C TRP A 70 -10.86 0.98 11.66
N THR A 71 -10.44 0.07 12.53
CA THR A 71 -10.91 -0.01 13.91
C THR A 71 -10.30 1.12 14.74
N TRP A 72 -11.13 2.10 15.09
CA TRP A 72 -10.77 3.17 16.02
C TRP A 72 -11.99 3.54 16.87
N GLU A 73 -12.03 3.03 18.10
CA GLU A 73 -13.16 3.23 19.00
C GLU A 73 -12.82 4.24 20.10
N ASP A 74 -13.80 5.08 20.45
CA ASP A 74 -13.74 5.94 21.64
C ASP A 74 -14.43 5.31 22.84
N LYS A 75 -15.31 4.34 22.60
CA LYS A 75 -16.06 3.59 23.60
C LYS A 75 -16.35 2.17 23.09
N PRO A 76 -16.54 1.19 24.00
CA PRO A 76 -16.92 -0.16 23.60
C PRO A 76 -18.15 -0.19 22.68
N ARG A 77 -18.10 -0.99 21.62
CA ARG A 77 -19.26 -1.18 20.72
C ARG A 77 -20.32 -2.10 21.29
N THR A 78 -19.96 -2.96 22.23
CA THR A 78 -20.87 -3.86 22.92
C THR A 78 -20.60 -3.85 24.43
N PRO A 79 -21.58 -4.25 25.27
CA PRO A 79 -21.40 -4.27 26.73
C PRO A 79 -20.26 -5.17 27.23
N LYS A 80 -19.80 -6.13 26.41
CA LYS A 80 -18.76 -7.10 26.78
C LYS A 80 -17.41 -6.87 26.10
N SER A 81 -17.32 -5.90 25.18
CA SER A 81 -16.07 -5.62 24.46
C SER A 81 -15.25 -4.54 25.18
N GLN A 82 -13.92 -4.60 25.04
CA GLN A 82 -13.07 -3.47 25.36
C GLN A 82 -13.04 -2.48 24.18
N VAL A 83 -12.53 -1.27 24.42
CA VAL A 83 -12.26 -0.30 23.35
C VAL A 83 -11.16 -0.86 22.45
N ALA A 84 -11.45 -1.04 21.17
CA ALA A 84 -10.45 -1.46 20.20
C ALA A 84 -9.92 -0.28 19.39
N ARG A 85 -8.59 -0.14 19.32
CA ARG A 85 -7.89 0.80 18.43
C ARG A 85 -6.74 0.07 17.77
N TRP A 86 -6.73 0.06 16.45
CA TRP A 86 -5.59 -0.42 15.67
C TRP A 86 -4.70 0.78 15.40
N ASP A 87 -3.79 1.10 16.31
CA ASP A 87 -2.97 2.30 16.18
C ASP A 87 -1.71 2.06 15.33
N VAL A 88 -1.33 3.04 14.52
CA VAL A 88 -0.13 2.99 13.65
C VAL A 88 0.88 4.02 14.15
N GLU A 89 1.77 3.63 15.05
CA GLU A 89 2.67 4.57 15.76
C GLU A 89 4.09 4.63 15.17
N ASN A 90 4.43 3.68 14.31
CA ASN A 90 5.77 3.51 13.75
C ASN A 90 5.73 2.69 12.46
N GLU A 91 6.90 2.57 11.83
CA GLU A 91 7.14 1.83 10.59
C GLU A 91 6.72 0.36 10.70
N TYR A 92 7.01 -0.34 11.80
CA TYR A 92 6.65 -1.74 11.99
C TYR A 92 5.12 -1.98 11.98
N HIS A 93 4.33 -1.03 12.47
CA HIS A 93 2.86 -1.15 12.39
C HIS A 93 2.37 -1.02 10.94
N VAL A 94 3.06 -0.21 10.12
CA VAL A 94 2.79 -0.11 8.68
C VAL A 94 3.18 -1.42 8.00
N GLN A 95 4.35 -1.98 8.31
CA GLN A 95 4.79 -3.28 7.78
C GLN A 95 3.77 -4.39 8.09
N ASN A 96 3.30 -4.49 9.33
CA ASN A 96 2.27 -5.46 9.73
C ASN A 96 0.94 -5.30 8.95
N LEU A 97 0.53 -4.05 8.70
CA LEU A 97 -0.64 -3.75 7.88
C LEU A 97 -0.44 -4.21 6.43
N LEU A 98 0.73 -3.94 5.86
CA LEU A 98 1.08 -4.36 4.50
C LEU A 98 1.15 -5.88 4.38
N TRP A 99 1.72 -6.56 5.37
CA TRP A 99 1.71 -8.02 5.45
C TRP A 99 0.29 -8.59 5.42
N ALA A 100 -0.59 -8.08 6.28
CA ALA A 100 -1.98 -8.53 6.36
C ALA A 100 -2.75 -8.34 5.04
N LEU A 101 -2.35 -7.35 4.22
CA LEU A 101 -2.92 -7.08 2.91
C LEU A 101 -2.34 -7.98 1.81
N LEU A 102 -1.02 -8.18 1.80
CA LEU A 102 -0.29 -8.80 0.69
C LEU A 102 -0.14 -10.32 0.84
N ALA A 103 0.03 -10.85 2.05
CA ALA A 103 0.29 -12.27 2.29
C ALA A 103 -0.83 -13.20 1.74
N PRO A 104 -2.12 -12.84 1.77
CA PRO A 104 -3.17 -13.65 1.14
C PRO A 104 -3.10 -13.73 -0.39
N ILE A 105 -2.36 -12.82 -1.03
CA ILE A 105 -2.25 -12.68 -2.48
C ILE A 105 -0.95 -13.33 -2.99
N PHE A 106 0.14 -13.11 -2.28
CA PHE A 106 1.49 -13.53 -2.66
C PHE A 106 2.00 -14.59 -1.68
N SER A 107 1.96 -15.85 -2.11
CA SER A 107 2.37 -16.99 -1.27
C SER A 107 3.86 -17.03 -0.96
N ASP A 108 4.66 -16.29 -1.74
CA ASP A 108 6.10 -16.12 -1.57
C ASP A 108 6.46 -14.75 -0.96
N LEU A 109 5.49 -14.03 -0.40
CA LEU A 109 5.79 -12.83 0.39
C LEU A 109 6.70 -13.22 1.55
N ASP A 110 7.85 -12.59 1.63
CA ASP A 110 8.84 -12.83 2.68
C ASP A 110 8.99 -11.56 3.51
N ASP A 111 8.95 -11.70 4.83
CA ASP A 111 9.38 -10.66 5.75
C ASP A 111 10.86 -10.90 6.04
N GLU A 112 11.63 -9.81 6.12
CA GLU A 112 13.01 -9.92 6.58
C GLU A 112 13.98 -10.69 5.65
N GLU A 113 13.79 -10.65 4.33
CA GLU A 113 14.72 -11.31 3.41
C GLU A 113 16.13 -10.72 3.53
N TRP A 114 17.09 -11.59 3.88
CA TRP A 114 18.49 -11.25 3.94
C TRP A 114 19.05 -11.11 2.54
N LEU A 115 19.21 -9.87 2.10
CA LEU A 115 19.85 -9.56 0.84
C LEU A 115 21.34 -9.94 0.89
N LYS A 116 21.94 -10.07 -0.30
CA LYS A 116 23.39 -10.32 -0.43
C LYS A 116 24.16 -9.30 0.41
N SER A 117 25.04 -9.81 1.27
CA SER A 117 25.81 -8.96 2.18
C SER A 117 26.59 -7.88 1.42
N LEU A 118 26.41 -6.63 1.82
CA LEU A 118 27.28 -5.53 1.42
C LEU A 118 28.42 -5.44 2.44
N GLY A 119 29.37 -6.38 2.35
CA GLY A 119 30.48 -6.50 3.29
C GLY A 119 30.07 -7.08 4.65
N GLN A 120 30.03 -6.25 5.70
CA GLN A 120 29.53 -6.62 7.05
C GLN A 120 28.07 -6.20 7.28
N HIS A 121 27.49 -5.43 6.36
CA HIS A 121 26.11 -5.00 6.46
C HIS A 121 25.22 -6.02 5.75
N HIS A 122 24.25 -6.55 6.49
CA HIS A 122 23.22 -7.45 5.97
C HIS A 122 21.92 -6.65 5.87
N PRO A 123 21.70 -5.94 4.75
CA PRO A 123 20.49 -5.15 4.58
C PRO A 123 19.27 -6.06 4.50
N ARG A 124 18.17 -5.52 5.01
CA ARG A 124 16.91 -6.24 5.16
C ARG A 124 15.80 -5.36 4.61
N GLY A 125 15.22 -5.79 3.49
CA GLY A 125 14.02 -5.15 2.97
C GLY A 125 12.85 -5.39 3.92
N ASP A 126 11.91 -4.45 3.97
CA ASP A 126 10.74 -4.57 4.84
C ASP A 126 9.86 -5.76 4.45
N LEU A 127 9.46 -5.83 3.17
CA LEU A 127 8.68 -6.91 2.59
C LEU A 127 9.17 -7.22 1.18
N ALA A 128 9.44 -8.49 0.89
CA ALA A 128 9.91 -8.93 -0.41
C ALA A 128 8.88 -9.83 -1.12
N ILE A 129 8.74 -9.65 -2.44
CA ILE A 129 7.96 -10.54 -3.31
C ILE A 129 8.93 -11.08 -4.37
N PRO A 130 9.63 -12.20 -4.10
CA PRO A 130 10.68 -12.74 -4.97
C PRO A 130 10.20 -13.06 -6.38
N SER A 131 9.01 -13.64 -6.54
CA SER A 131 8.41 -13.96 -7.86
C SER A 131 8.22 -12.73 -8.73
N LEU A 132 8.09 -11.54 -8.12
CA LEU A 132 7.98 -10.26 -8.81
C LEU A 132 9.27 -9.44 -8.77
N ARG A 133 10.36 -9.95 -8.16
CA ARG A 133 11.61 -9.22 -7.97
C ARG A 133 11.38 -7.83 -7.38
N THR A 134 10.42 -7.74 -6.45
CA THR A 134 9.91 -6.48 -5.90
C THR A 134 10.09 -6.40 -4.39
N ILE A 135 10.58 -5.26 -3.89
CA ILE A 135 10.56 -4.90 -2.48
C ILE A 135 9.46 -3.86 -2.23
N VAL A 136 8.71 -4.01 -1.14
CA VAL A 136 7.79 -2.99 -0.63
C VAL A 136 8.40 -2.40 0.64
N GLU A 137 8.75 -1.11 0.58
CA GLU A 137 9.46 -0.41 1.66
C GLU A 137 8.52 0.53 2.41
N ALA A 138 8.40 0.36 3.73
CA ALA A 138 7.52 1.19 4.55
C ALA A 138 8.31 2.32 5.24
N LYS A 139 7.77 3.53 5.20
CA LYS A 139 8.30 4.70 5.93
C LYS A 139 7.20 5.38 6.72
N PHE A 140 7.57 5.96 7.86
CA PHE A 140 6.66 6.67 8.74
C PHE A 140 7.08 8.13 8.88
N LEU A 141 6.25 9.04 8.36
CA LEU A 141 6.47 10.47 8.46
C LEU A 141 6.08 10.98 9.85
N ARG A 142 7.10 11.34 10.63
CA ARG A 142 6.93 11.92 11.97
C ARG A 142 6.71 13.44 11.90
N VAL A 143 6.45 14.01 13.08
CA VAL A 143 6.42 15.46 13.31
C VAL A 143 7.84 16.03 13.16
N GLY A 144 7.99 17.06 12.34
CA GLY A 144 9.25 17.81 12.22
C GLY A 144 9.39 18.50 10.88
N SER A 145 10.23 19.53 10.82
CA SER A 145 10.69 20.11 9.56
C SER A 145 11.63 19.15 8.83
N GLY A 146 11.63 19.20 7.50
CA GLY A 146 12.56 18.42 6.66
C GLY A 146 12.30 16.91 6.59
N GLN A 147 11.22 16.40 7.18
CA GLN A 147 10.92 14.96 7.21
C GLN A 147 10.69 14.37 5.82
N PHE A 148 10.13 15.14 4.89
CA PHE A 148 9.95 14.73 3.50
C PHE A 148 11.27 14.47 2.78
N SER A 149 12.22 15.42 2.88
CA SER A 149 13.57 15.26 2.32
C SER A 149 14.29 14.06 2.96
N LYS A 150 14.12 13.88 4.27
CA LYS A 150 14.68 12.72 4.99
C LYS A 150 14.12 11.39 4.45
N VAL A 151 12.81 11.29 4.26
CA VAL A 151 12.18 10.08 3.69
C VAL A 151 12.68 9.81 2.27
N ILE A 152 12.83 10.83 1.43
CA ILE A 152 13.41 10.66 0.08
C ILE A 152 14.84 10.12 0.15
N GLN A 153 15.67 10.66 1.06
CA GLN A 153 17.06 10.21 1.25
C GLN A 153 17.14 8.77 1.77
N GLU A 154 16.31 8.42 2.75
CA GLU A 154 16.22 7.06 3.28
C GLU A 154 15.81 6.07 2.16
N VAL A 155 14.70 6.35 1.46
CA VAL A 155 14.24 5.49 0.36
C VAL A 155 15.28 5.39 -0.78
N ALA A 156 16.02 6.47 -1.08
CA ALA A 156 17.09 6.41 -2.08
C ALA A 156 18.26 5.51 -1.65
N ALA A 157 18.62 5.54 -0.37
CA ALA A 157 19.65 4.66 0.18
C ALA A 157 19.19 3.19 0.15
N ASP A 158 17.94 2.94 0.51
CA ASP A 158 17.32 1.61 0.49
C ASP A 158 17.24 1.06 -0.94
N ALA A 159 16.76 1.85 -1.90
CA ALA A 159 16.72 1.46 -3.31
C ALA A 159 18.11 1.11 -3.86
N THR A 160 19.14 1.90 -3.51
CA THR A 160 20.52 1.60 -3.92
C THR A 160 21.01 0.27 -3.34
N THR A 161 20.62 -0.01 -2.10
CA THR A 161 21.01 -1.20 -1.36
C THR A 161 20.29 -2.44 -1.89
N TYR A 162 18.99 -2.36 -2.10
CA TYR A 162 18.14 -3.49 -2.45
C TYR A 162 18.16 -3.81 -3.94
N LEU A 163 18.37 -2.81 -4.79
CA LEU A 163 18.39 -2.96 -6.25
C LEU A 163 19.82 -3.04 -6.81
N GLY A 164 20.79 -3.26 -5.93
CA GLY A 164 22.20 -3.46 -6.31
C GLY A 164 22.41 -4.75 -7.11
N ASP A 165 23.52 -4.80 -7.85
CA ASP A 165 23.82 -5.92 -8.73
C ASP A 165 23.81 -7.27 -7.99
N GLY A 166 22.98 -8.19 -8.48
CA GLY A 166 22.89 -9.54 -7.94
C GLY A 166 22.05 -9.68 -6.66
N SER A 167 21.28 -8.65 -6.27
CA SER A 167 20.30 -8.73 -5.19
C SER A 167 19.11 -9.65 -5.50
N GLY A 168 18.78 -9.80 -6.79
CA GLY A 168 17.57 -10.50 -7.22
C GLY A 168 16.34 -9.60 -7.34
N TYR A 169 16.47 -8.32 -7.02
CA TYR A 169 15.40 -7.32 -7.00
C TYR A 169 15.67 -6.18 -7.98
N ASP A 170 14.67 -5.81 -8.77
CA ASP A 170 14.77 -4.69 -9.74
C ASP A 170 13.70 -3.62 -9.51
N HIS A 171 12.78 -3.88 -8.58
CA HIS A 171 11.59 -3.08 -8.35
C HIS A 171 11.45 -2.74 -6.87
N LEU A 172 11.08 -1.49 -6.59
CA LEU A 172 10.75 -1.02 -5.25
C LEU A 172 9.45 -0.23 -5.29
N ILE A 173 8.57 -0.48 -4.32
CA ILE A 173 7.38 0.32 -4.08
C ILE A 173 7.51 0.95 -2.69
N ALA A 174 7.53 2.29 -2.63
CA ALA A 174 7.58 3.00 -1.36
C ALA A 174 6.15 3.19 -0.81
N VAL A 175 5.94 2.83 0.45
CA VAL A 175 4.70 3.10 1.19
C VAL A 175 5.01 4.03 2.34
N VAL A 176 4.45 5.24 2.30
CA VAL A 176 4.69 6.27 3.31
C VAL A 176 3.42 6.50 4.11
N TRP A 177 3.46 6.24 5.41
CA TRP A 177 2.42 6.63 6.34
C TRP A 177 2.66 8.05 6.84
N ASP A 178 1.76 8.99 6.54
CA ASP A 178 1.78 10.35 7.05
C ASP A 178 0.86 10.51 8.26
N ASP A 179 1.47 10.45 9.44
CA ASP A 179 0.77 10.57 10.72
C ASP A 179 0.13 11.96 10.93
N LEU A 180 0.60 12.96 10.19
CA LEU A 180 0.13 14.34 10.27
C LEU A 180 -0.93 14.72 9.23
N ALA A 181 -1.19 13.86 8.24
CA ALA A 181 -2.16 14.11 7.17
C ALA A 181 -1.93 15.43 6.40
N ARG A 182 -0.67 15.75 6.09
CA ARG A 182 -0.20 16.93 5.31
C ARG A 182 -0.36 16.69 3.80
N THR A 183 -1.61 16.57 3.36
CA THR A 183 -1.94 16.18 1.98
C THR A 183 -1.38 17.11 0.90
N GLU A 184 -1.13 18.38 1.23
CA GLU A 184 -0.59 19.39 0.32
C GLU A 184 0.84 19.09 -0.17
N GLU A 185 1.64 18.41 0.64
CA GLU A 185 3.04 18.04 0.30
C GLU A 185 3.13 16.66 -0.37
N HIS A 186 2.05 15.87 -0.38
CA HIS A 186 2.06 14.49 -0.89
C HIS A 186 2.40 14.41 -2.38
N ALA A 187 1.88 15.34 -3.18
CA ALA A 187 2.15 15.36 -4.61
C ALA A 187 3.64 15.60 -4.91
N GLU A 188 4.29 16.45 -4.12
CA GLU A 188 5.72 16.73 -4.26
C GLU A 188 6.57 15.55 -3.79
N LEU A 189 6.25 14.98 -2.62
CA LEU A 189 6.90 13.78 -2.11
C LEU A 189 6.84 12.63 -3.13
N ARG A 190 5.64 12.36 -3.66
CA ARG A 190 5.43 11.30 -4.64
C ARG A 190 6.28 11.53 -5.88
N ARG A 191 6.33 12.75 -6.41
CA ARG A 191 7.20 13.09 -7.55
C ARG A 191 8.67 12.87 -7.23
N GLY A 192 9.12 13.27 -6.04
CA GLY A 192 10.51 13.09 -5.59
C GLY A 192 10.90 11.61 -5.52
N LEU A 193 10.04 10.77 -4.95
CA LEU A 193 10.27 9.32 -4.86
C LEU A 193 10.28 8.65 -6.24
N LEU A 194 9.31 8.98 -7.11
CA LEU A 194 9.23 8.40 -8.47
C LEU A 194 10.38 8.82 -9.40
N ALA A 195 11.13 9.87 -9.05
CA ALA A 195 12.32 10.27 -9.79
C ALA A 195 13.54 9.37 -9.50
N LEU A 196 13.50 8.58 -8.42
CA LEU A 196 14.57 7.66 -8.05
C LEU A 196 14.52 6.40 -8.92
N ARG A 197 15.69 5.90 -9.32
CA ARG A 197 15.80 4.70 -10.16
C ARG A 197 15.26 3.47 -9.41
N GLY A 198 14.42 2.69 -10.09
CA GLY A 198 13.88 1.44 -9.58
C GLY A 198 12.67 1.59 -8.65
N ILE A 199 12.24 2.83 -8.35
CA ILE A 199 10.95 3.07 -7.70
C ILE A 199 9.85 2.96 -8.76
N ASN A 200 8.99 1.95 -8.63
CA ASN A 200 7.89 1.70 -9.57
C ASN A 200 6.62 2.47 -9.18
N ASP A 201 6.35 2.62 -7.89
CA ASP A 201 5.29 3.47 -7.37
C ASP A 201 5.63 4.00 -5.97
N ALA A 202 4.94 5.06 -5.56
CA ALA A 202 4.99 5.59 -4.21
C ALA A 202 3.55 5.87 -3.73
N ILE A 203 3.14 5.16 -2.67
CA ILE A 203 1.83 5.24 -2.05
C ILE A 203 1.98 6.03 -0.76
N ILE A 204 1.30 7.17 -0.65
CA ILE A 204 1.37 8.03 0.54
C ILE A 204 -0.01 8.00 1.20
N LEU A 205 -0.08 7.50 2.43
CA LEU A 205 -1.31 7.29 3.16
C LEU A 205 -1.38 8.26 4.32
N SER A 206 -2.38 9.14 4.33
CA SER A 206 -2.66 9.97 5.50
C SER A 206 -3.30 9.14 6.61
N ARG A 207 -2.88 9.36 7.86
CA ARG A 207 -3.64 8.87 9.01
C ARG A 207 -5.10 9.36 8.91
N PRO A 208 -6.09 8.46 8.99
CA PRO A 208 -7.50 8.85 8.97
C PRO A 208 -7.84 9.88 10.06
N SER A 209 -8.65 10.89 9.71
CA SER A 209 -8.97 12.01 10.60
C SER A 209 -9.73 11.61 11.86
N PHE A 210 -10.43 10.46 11.85
CA PHE A 210 -11.12 9.92 13.03
C PHE A 210 -10.16 9.30 14.05
N MET A 211 -8.91 9.01 13.68
CA MET A 211 -7.88 8.49 14.61
C MET A 211 -7.32 9.61 15.48
N ARG A 212 -8.16 10.17 16.36
CA ARG A 212 -7.77 11.29 17.21
C ARG A 212 -6.87 10.79 18.34
N ARG A 213 -5.57 11.06 18.23
CA ARG A 213 -4.63 10.83 19.32
C ARG A 213 -4.71 11.99 20.31
N ILE A 214 -4.73 11.65 21.60
CA ILE A 214 -4.48 12.63 22.65
C ILE A 214 -3.01 13.05 22.49
N PRO A 215 -2.69 14.36 22.40
CA PRO A 215 -1.31 14.81 22.33
C PRO A 215 -0.50 14.21 23.48
N LEU A 216 0.71 13.72 23.19
CA LEU A 216 1.55 13.01 24.18
C LEU A 216 1.78 13.83 25.47
N ALA A 217 1.83 15.16 25.36
CA ALA A 217 1.91 16.08 26.48
C ALA A 217 0.64 16.05 27.37
N LEU A 218 -0.54 15.95 26.76
CA LEU A 218 -1.81 15.85 27.47
C LEU A 218 -1.98 14.45 28.07
N LYS A 219 -1.52 13.40 27.37
CA LYS A 219 -1.49 12.02 27.89
C LYS A 219 -0.61 11.91 29.13
N LYS A 220 0.65 12.41 29.07
CA LYS A 220 1.55 12.44 30.23
C LYS A 220 0.97 13.22 31.42
N LYS A 221 0.25 14.30 31.17
CA LYS A 221 -0.42 15.08 32.23
C LYS A 221 -1.57 14.31 32.86
N LEU A 222 -2.39 13.63 32.05
CA LEU A 222 -3.51 12.81 32.52
C LEU A 222 -3.04 11.56 33.26
N ASP A 223 -1.98 10.91 32.78
CA ASP A 223 -1.39 9.72 33.42
C ASP A 223 -0.75 10.11 34.77
N GLY A 224 -0.04 11.25 34.83
CA GLY A 224 0.52 11.77 36.08
C GLY A 224 -0.53 12.20 37.12
N GLU A 225 -1.61 12.85 36.69
CA GLU A 225 -2.74 13.21 37.58
C GLU A 225 -3.53 11.98 38.08
N ALA A 226 -3.48 10.87 37.35
CA ALA A 226 -4.10 9.60 37.75
C ALA A 226 -3.24 8.83 38.76
N GLU A 227 -1.90 8.85 38.61
CA GLU A 227 -0.97 8.24 39.58
C GLU A 227 -0.99 8.98 40.92
N GLU A 228 -1.02 10.31 40.92
CA GLU A 228 -1.04 11.15 42.14
C GLU A 228 -2.32 10.93 42.97
N LYS A 229 -3.45 10.61 42.33
CA LYS A 229 -4.71 10.28 43.00
C LYS A 229 -4.78 8.87 43.58
N VAL A 230 -3.89 7.96 43.16
CA VAL A 230 -3.83 6.60 43.70
C VAL A 230 -2.91 6.53 44.92
N GLU A 231 -1.94 7.44 45.05
CA GLU A 231 -1.07 7.53 46.23
C GLU A 231 -1.72 8.27 47.43
N GLU A 232 -2.78 9.06 47.21
CA GLU A 232 -3.52 9.76 48.29
C GLU A 232 -4.70 8.96 48.90
N THR A 233 -4.87 7.68 48.57
CA THR A 233 -5.88 6.77 49.14
C THR A 233 -5.27 5.57 49.85
#